data_AF-A0A0G4E9C9-F1
#
_entry.id   AF-A0A0G4E9C9-F1
#
_cell.length_a   1.000
_cell.length_b   1.000
_cell.length_c   1.000
_cell.angle_alpha   90.00
_cell.angle_beta   90.00
_cell.angle_gamma   90.00
#
_symmetry.space_group_name_H-M   'P 1'
#
loop_
_entity.id
_entity.type
_entity.pdbx_description
1 polymer ?
#
loop_
_entity_poly.entity_id
_entity_poly.type
_entity_poly.pdbx_seq_one_letter_code
_entity_poly.pdbx_strand_id
1 'polypeptide(L)'
;MMSDQPASTAQPPLMNDGIDLCWQPSTSPATKRLVHRILRRELTPAIATRLIQTKGADPDALVGFHEKASGVHSSTKWVPLLSMAIDDPTGSVPYVWWMSSDLKTPLLLKPWSSRQLQRKILQALISCGANVNRYHPYHDGMRPIRVAANTGNIEAVEVLLATNQLDDIAFPLPVVPPLQTSQAYGDALIGVARRLMQHDPSLSGRAVLSAAISRPLLSKAFVYEYVDTLVQHGDPIPAATVRSALFIAAHGGSHWVVDYLCQRLATPTEINPAQGHPLLWSAADQLQFLLEQWDGDDDNVPDRTAELIRERKLVVRSFLRAGADLSTNVLPTTTPVQRKRRELVLKEYITVLNELPFVVMDAINAALAPQRDADILMTRILPLVDHNDEDASLPHPPSPSPLSFGPQEAAAIAWKIGAFLHDPPAAFTAINSFLTNASALKRRVTAAVGHFVKWAATKTVSNRQVVGGWSRGPDGQTVRVPQLQCFAIDAGQHHTHRRLGVREVVHRAGLDEVRQHGLEGVVKGFNNEEGNDDCQFQWGRLGYVDQTGQWVSLGIS
;
A
#
# COMPACT_ATOMS: atom_id res chain seq x y z
N MET A 1 65.40 -7.58 24.87
CA MET A 1 65.25 -8.72 23.94
C MET A 1 64.35 -9.75 24.59
N MET A 2 63.07 -9.75 24.25
CA MET A 2 62.15 -10.85 24.54
C MET A 2 61.26 -11.02 23.29
N SER A 3 61.25 -12.26 22.82
CA SER A 3 60.80 -12.77 21.53
C SER A 3 59.57 -12.14 20.89
N ASP A 4 59.75 -11.83 19.60
CA ASP A 4 58.71 -11.87 18.57
C ASP A 4 57.93 -13.19 18.65
N GLN A 5 56.62 -13.09 18.88
CA GLN A 5 55.69 -14.15 18.57
C GLN A 5 55.41 -14.15 17.07
N PRO A 6 55.35 -15.33 16.42
CA PRO A 6 55.28 -15.43 14.98
C PRO A 6 53.97 -14.89 14.44
N ALA A 7 54.03 -14.38 13.21
CA ALA A 7 52.88 -13.98 12.43
C ALA A 7 51.82 -15.08 12.44
N SER A 8 50.72 -14.83 13.17
CA SER A 8 49.53 -15.67 13.11
C SER A 8 48.99 -15.59 11.69
N THR A 9 49.26 -16.65 10.92
CA THR A 9 48.52 -17.07 9.74
C THR A 9 47.09 -17.44 10.16
N ALA A 10 46.35 -16.45 10.65
CA ALA A 10 44.94 -16.59 10.92
C ALA A 10 44.25 -16.69 9.56
N GLN A 11 43.59 -17.82 9.31
CA GLN A 11 42.70 -18.00 8.17
C GLN A 11 41.84 -16.73 7.94
N PRO A 12 41.59 -16.33 6.69
CA PRO A 12 40.67 -15.24 6.39
C PRO A 12 39.30 -15.51 7.06
N PRO A 13 38.51 -14.48 7.36
CA PRO A 13 37.20 -14.66 8.00
C PRO A 13 36.30 -15.55 7.14
N LEU A 14 35.18 -16.02 7.71
CA LEU A 14 33.98 -16.41 6.96
C LEU A 14 33.45 -15.21 6.15
N MET A 15 34.22 -14.72 5.19
CA MET A 15 33.74 -14.03 4.01
C MET A 15 33.24 -15.15 3.10
N ASN A 16 32.17 -14.91 2.32
CA ASN A 16 31.81 -15.85 1.27
C ASN A 16 33.07 -16.20 0.46
N ASP A 17 33.26 -17.47 0.07
CA ASP A 17 34.49 -18.01 -0.54
C ASP A 17 34.97 -17.27 -1.82
N GLY A 18 34.21 -16.27 -2.29
CA GLY A 18 34.51 -15.39 -3.41
C GLY A 18 34.83 -13.91 -3.10
N ILE A 19 35.00 -13.45 -1.86
CA ILE A 19 35.33 -12.03 -1.56
C ILE A 19 36.73 -11.87 -0.96
N ASP A 20 37.54 -10.99 -1.54
CA ASP A 20 38.83 -10.54 -1.02
C ASP A 20 38.78 -9.13 -0.41
N LEU A 21 39.66 -8.87 0.55
CA LEU A 21 39.88 -7.55 1.12
C LEU A 21 40.94 -6.78 0.33
N CYS A 22 40.60 -5.58 -0.10
CA CYS A 22 41.50 -4.60 -0.69
C CYS A 22 41.79 -3.48 0.30
N TRP A 23 43.04 -3.03 0.32
CA TRP A 23 43.54 -2.01 1.24
C TRP A 23 44.02 -0.80 0.46
N GLN A 24 43.86 0.39 1.03
CA GLN A 24 44.53 1.57 0.52
C GLN A 24 46.05 1.43 0.72
N PRO A 25 46.90 1.96 -0.19
CA PRO A 25 48.35 1.79 -0.11
C PRO A 25 48.98 2.19 1.24
N SER A 26 48.41 3.18 1.92
CA SER A 26 48.86 3.71 3.21
C SER A 26 48.27 3.01 4.44
N THR A 27 47.53 1.90 4.28
CA THR A 27 46.83 1.26 5.41
C THR A 27 47.80 0.63 6.41
N SER A 28 47.85 1.15 7.63
CA SER A 28 48.75 0.67 8.69
C SER A 28 48.39 -0.76 9.15
N PRO A 29 49.36 -1.55 9.66
CA PRO A 29 49.07 -2.87 10.25
C PRO A 29 48.08 -2.81 11.43
N ALA A 30 48.05 -1.69 12.16
CA ALA A 30 47.09 -1.49 13.25
C ALA A 30 45.66 -1.35 12.71
N THR A 31 45.47 -0.59 11.62
CA THR A 31 44.18 -0.49 10.93
C THR A 31 43.70 -1.84 10.40
N LYS A 32 44.57 -2.62 9.74
CA LYS A 32 44.22 -3.97 9.27
C LYS A 32 43.74 -4.88 10.41
N ARG A 33 44.42 -4.83 11.57
CA ARG A 33 44.02 -5.57 12.78
C ARG A 33 42.66 -5.11 13.32
N LEU A 34 42.40 -3.80 13.32
CA LEU A 34 41.11 -3.24 13.74
C LEU A 34 39.98 -3.75 12.83
N VAL A 35 40.18 -3.70 11.51
CA VAL A 35 39.22 -4.17 10.50
C VAL A 35 38.93 -5.66 10.66
N HIS A 36 39.95 -6.51 10.78
CA HIS A 36 39.75 -7.94 10.99
C HIS A 36 38.95 -8.25 12.26
N ARG A 37 39.18 -7.50 13.36
CA ARG A 37 38.41 -7.66 14.59
C ARG A 37 36.95 -7.25 14.44
N ILE A 38 36.66 -6.22 13.65
CA ILE A 38 35.28 -5.80 13.33
C ILE A 38 34.57 -6.88 12.50
N LEU A 39 35.23 -7.38 11.45
CA LEU A 39 34.68 -8.42 10.57
C LEU A 39 34.38 -9.72 11.32
N ARG A 40 35.26 -10.11 12.25
CA ARG A 40 35.06 -11.30 13.10
C ARG A 40 34.10 -11.06 14.28
N ARG A 41 33.64 -9.82 14.49
CA ARG A 41 32.84 -9.40 15.65
C ARG A 41 33.53 -9.69 16.99
N GLU A 42 34.86 -9.58 17.02
CA GLU A 42 35.75 -9.82 18.18
C GLU A 42 36.29 -8.51 18.81
N LEU A 43 35.76 -7.37 18.39
CA LEU A 43 36.18 -6.07 18.90
C LEU A 43 35.50 -5.78 20.25
N THR A 44 36.25 -5.22 21.20
CA THR A 44 35.71 -4.60 22.42
C THR A 44 36.03 -3.11 22.42
N PRO A 45 35.27 -2.27 23.14
CA PRO A 45 35.55 -0.83 23.23
C PRO A 45 37.00 -0.52 23.65
N ALA A 46 37.52 -1.22 24.68
CA ALA A 46 38.89 -1.04 25.15
C ALA A 46 39.94 -1.41 24.09
N ILE A 47 39.70 -2.48 23.31
CA ILE A 47 40.61 -2.87 22.22
C ILE A 47 40.56 -1.84 21.08
N ALA A 48 39.37 -1.32 20.74
CA ALA A 48 39.21 -0.27 19.73
C ALA A 48 40.01 0.98 20.09
N THR A 49 39.80 1.50 21.31
CA THR A 49 40.51 2.67 21.83
C THR A 49 42.03 2.46 21.83
N ARG A 50 42.51 1.31 22.30
CA ARG A 50 43.95 0.99 22.31
C ARG A 50 44.54 0.92 20.91
N LEU A 51 43.84 0.32 19.95
CA LEU A 51 44.34 0.21 18.58
C LEU A 51 44.44 1.58 17.91
N ILE A 52 43.45 2.46 18.12
CA ILE A 52 43.41 3.79 17.51
C ILE A 52 44.42 4.72 18.22
N GLN A 53 44.25 4.95 19.52
CA GLN A 53 45.00 5.97 20.25
C GLN A 53 46.45 5.58 20.53
N THR A 54 46.74 4.30 20.76
CA THR A 54 48.10 3.84 21.14
C THR A 54 48.87 3.21 19.99
N LYS A 55 48.18 2.58 19.03
CA LYS A 55 48.83 1.85 17.92
C LYS A 55 48.68 2.54 16.56
N GLY A 56 48.04 3.71 16.50
CA GLY A 56 47.89 4.49 15.27
C GLY A 56 47.03 3.80 14.22
N ALA A 57 46.00 3.05 14.64
CA ALA A 57 44.96 2.60 13.71
C ALA A 57 44.14 3.81 13.28
N ASP A 58 43.88 3.92 11.98
CA ASP A 58 43.06 4.96 11.38
C ASP A 58 41.57 4.63 11.56
N PRO A 59 40.80 5.42 12.33
CA PRO A 59 39.37 5.21 12.50
C PRO A 59 38.53 5.55 11.25
N ASP A 60 39.10 6.28 10.29
CA ASP A 60 38.46 6.74 9.03
C ASP A 60 38.79 5.87 7.81
N ALA A 61 39.46 4.75 8.05
CA ALA A 61 39.90 3.85 7.01
C ALA A 61 38.73 3.33 6.15
N LEU A 62 38.96 3.29 4.84
CA LEU A 62 38.09 2.63 3.87
C LEU A 62 38.62 1.24 3.56
N VAL A 63 37.74 0.25 3.63
CA VAL A 63 38.04 -1.15 3.33
C VAL A 63 37.38 -1.52 2.01
N GLY A 64 38.17 -1.95 1.04
CA GLY A 64 37.66 -2.44 -0.22
C GLY A 64 37.27 -3.91 -0.10
N PHE A 65 36.10 -4.26 -0.62
CA PHE A 65 35.69 -5.65 -0.81
C PHE A 65 35.72 -5.92 -2.31
N HIS A 66 36.35 -6.99 -2.74
CA HIS A 66 36.55 -7.33 -4.14
C HIS A 66 36.05 -8.73 -4.44
N GLU A 67 35.29 -8.90 -5.50
CA GLU A 67 34.76 -10.21 -5.92
C GLU A 67 35.79 -10.96 -6.77
N LYS A 68 36.13 -12.19 -6.38
CA LYS A 68 37.16 -13.04 -7.03
C LYS A 68 36.77 -13.52 -8.42
N ALA A 69 35.47 -13.61 -8.73
CA ALA A 69 34.96 -14.39 -9.84
C ALA A 69 34.02 -13.59 -10.75
N SER A 70 34.54 -12.70 -11.59
CA SER A 70 33.85 -12.34 -12.84
C SER A 70 34.84 -11.77 -13.86
N GLY A 71 35.08 -12.53 -14.94
CA GLY A 71 36.03 -12.21 -16.00
C GLY A 71 35.62 -11.05 -16.91
N VAL A 72 34.61 -10.25 -16.55
CA VAL A 72 34.18 -9.12 -17.38
C VAL A 72 34.14 -7.81 -16.59
N HIS A 73 33.61 -7.75 -15.35
CA HIS A 73 33.59 -6.52 -14.53
C HIS A 73 33.78 -6.81 -13.04
N SER A 74 35.02 -6.88 -12.54
CA SER A 74 35.25 -6.96 -11.09
C SER A 74 34.98 -5.60 -10.44
N SER A 75 33.99 -5.53 -9.56
CA SER A 75 33.66 -4.31 -8.83
C SER A 75 34.26 -4.34 -7.43
N THR A 76 34.96 -3.27 -7.05
CA THR A 76 35.46 -3.09 -5.68
C THR A 76 34.52 -2.15 -4.94
N LYS A 77 34.00 -2.60 -3.80
CA LYS A 77 33.11 -1.83 -2.95
C LYS A 77 33.86 -1.31 -1.74
N TRP A 78 34.00 0.01 -1.63
CA TRP A 78 34.68 0.64 -0.50
C TRP A 78 33.71 0.97 0.64
N VAL A 79 33.99 0.43 1.82
CA VAL A 79 33.15 0.57 3.02
C VAL A 79 33.94 1.27 4.12
N PRO A 80 33.40 2.35 4.72
CA PRO A 80 33.98 2.95 5.92
C PRO A 80 34.00 1.99 7.10
N LEU A 81 35.07 2.05 7.90
CA LEU A 81 35.24 1.21 9.08
C LEU A 81 34.06 1.32 10.05
N LEU A 82 33.54 2.54 10.26
CA LEU A 82 32.38 2.79 11.12
C LEU A 82 31.11 2.11 10.57
N SER A 83 30.88 2.17 9.25
CA SER A 83 29.76 1.50 8.59
C SER A 83 29.84 -0.02 8.69
N MET A 84 31.04 -0.58 8.57
CA MET A 84 31.27 -2.03 8.72
C MET A 84 31.03 -2.52 10.17
N ALA A 85 31.12 -1.63 11.16
CA ALA A 85 30.74 -1.92 12.55
C ALA A 85 29.21 -1.93 12.76
N ILE A 86 28.43 -1.46 11.80
CA ILE A 86 26.98 -1.59 11.78
C ILE A 86 26.63 -2.96 11.19
N ASP A 87 25.76 -3.69 11.84
CA ASP A 87 25.28 -4.99 11.41
C ASP A 87 23.80 -4.92 11.06
N ASP A 88 23.29 -6.04 10.54
CA ASP A 88 21.89 -6.23 10.25
C ASP A 88 21.23 -7.03 11.39
N PRO A 89 20.39 -6.38 12.22
CA PRO A 89 19.72 -7.06 13.33
C PRO A 89 18.62 -8.03 12.88
N THR A 90 18.15 -7.89 11.64
CA THR A 90 17.02 -8.66 11.10
C THR A 90 17.46 -9.86 10.26
N GLY A 91 18.73 -9.90 9.87
CA GLY A 91 19.28 -10.92 8.97
C GLY A 91 18.74 -10.82 7.55
N SER A 92 18.06 -9.72 7.20
CA SER A 92 17.44 -9.51 5.90
C SER A 92 18.43 -9.37 4.74
N VAL A 93 19.69 -9.03 5.01
CA VAL A 93 20.75 -8.77 4.03
C VAL A 93 20.28 -7.74 2.99
N PRO A 94 19.99 -6.49 3.43
CA PRO A 94 19.56 -5.41 2.55
C PRO A 94 20.57 -5.12 1.44
N TYR A 95 20.11 -4.46 0.37
CA TYR A 95 20.92 -4.18 -0.83
C TYR A 95 22.24 -3.47 -0.53
N VAL A 96 22.26 -2.69 0.56
CA VAL A 96 23.47 -2.02 1.03
C VAL A 96 24.60 -3.01 1.27
N TRP A 97 24.35 -4.29 1.53
CA TRP A 97 25.38 -5.32 1.69
C TRP A 97 25.71 -6.13 0.43
N TRP A 98 25.17 -5.78 -0.74
CA TRP A 98 25.43 -6.54 -1.97
C TRP A 98 26.70 -6.06 -2.70
N MET A 99 27.49 -6.99 -3.25
CA MET A 99 28.73 -6.67 -3.96
C MET A 99 28.48 -6.17 -5.39
N SER A 100 27.57 -6.83 -6.11
CA SER A 100 27.24 -6.54 -7.50
C SER A 100 25.73 -6.37 -7.66
N SER A 101 25.34 -5.63 -8.70
CA SER A 101 23.94 -5.46 -9.12
C SER A 101 23.27 -6.76 -9.57
N ASP A 102 24.04 -7.84 -9.80
CA ASP A 102 23.54 -9.14 -10.24
C ASP A 102 23.13 -10.09 -9.09
N LEU A 103 23.15 -9.61 -7.83
CA LEU A 103 22.63 -10.31 -6.64
C LEU A 103 23.40 -11.58 -6.22
N LYS A 104 24.52 -11.92 -6.86
CA LYS A 104 25.14 -13.25 -6.67
C LYS A 104 26.04 -13.38 -5.45
N THR A 105 26.52 -12.28 -4.86
CA THR A 105 27.47 -12.35 -3.74
C THR A 105 27.19 -11.25 -2.71
N PRO A 106 26.34 -11.51 -1.70
CA PRO A 106 26.17 -10.60 -0.58
C PRO A 106 27.35 -10.65 0.38
N LEU A 107 27.64 -9.53 1.05
CA LEU A 107 28.53 -9.47 2.20
C LEU A 107 27.75 -9.88 3.46
N LEU A 108 27.92 -11.12 3.89
CA LEU A 108 27.28 -11.66 5.08
C LEU A 108 28.11 -11.32 6.33
N LEU A 109 27.71 -10.27 7.03
CA LEU A 109 28.30 -9.91 8.32
C LEU A 109 27.49 -10.55 9.45
N LYS A 110 28.16 -11.32 10.31
CA LYS A 110 27.53 -11.83 11.55
C LYS A 110 27.07 -10.66 12.43
N PRO A 111 25.96 -10.77 13.16
CA PRO A 111 25.59 -9.75 14.13
C PRO A 111 26.56 -9.73 15.32
N TRP A 112 26.67 -8.59 16.00
CA TRP A 112 27.31 -8.50 17.30
C TRP A 112 26.53 -9.32 18.34
N SER A 113 27.25 -9.84 19.34
CA SER A 113 26.67 -10.67 20.41
C SER A 113 25.57 -9.97 21.21
N SER A 114 25.54 -8.63 21.22
CA SER A 114 24.42 -7.84 21.75
C SER A 114 24.36 -6.46 21.12
N ARG A 115 23.16 -5.85 21.11
CA ARG A 115 22.96 -4.45 20.69
C ARG A 115 23.76 -3.47 21.54
N GLN A 116 23.85 -3.74 22.85
CA GLN A 116 24.61 -2.90 23.77
C GLN A 116 26.11 -2.95 23.48
N LEU A 117 26.64 -4.10 23.05
CA LEU A 117 28.04 -4.19 22.61
C LEU A 117 28.27 -3.35 21.35
N GLN A 118 27.43 -3.48 20.33
CA GLN A 118 27.54 -2.66 19.12
C GLN A 118 27.50 -1.17 19.45
N ARG A 119 26.53 -0.73 20.26
CA ARG A 119 26.42 0.66 20.73
C ARG A 119 27.74 1.16 21.33
N LYS A 120 28.31 0.41 22.28
CA LYS A 120 29.58 0.77 22.93
C LYS A 120 30.76 0.80 21.95
N ILE A 121 30.77 -0.08 20.95
CA ILE A 121 31.82 -0.12 19.91
C ILE A 121 31.71 1.11 19.01
N LEU A 122 30.50 1.43 18.52
CA LEU A 122 30.27 2.63 17.71
C LEU A 122 30.66 3.90 18.47
N GLN A 123 30.25 4.02 19.74
CA GLN A 123 30.65 5.14 20.62
C GLN A 123 32.17 5.21 20.85
N ALA A 124 32.85 4.07 20.99
CA ALA A 124 34.31 4.04 21.14
C ALA A 124 35.03 4.46 19.86
N LEU A 125 34.56 4.01 18.68
CA LEU A 125 35.13 4.42 17.39
C LEU A 125 34.95 5.93 17.17
N ILE A 126 33.74 6.45 17.41
CA ILE A 126 33.43 7.88 17.26
C ILE A 126 34.24 8.73 18.24
N SER A 127 34.32 8.34 19.52
CA SER A 127 35.13 9.08 20.51
C SER A 127 36.63 9.04 20.22
N CYS A 128 37.10 8.08 19.44
CA CYS A 128 38.47 8.01 18.95
C CYS A 128 38.67 8.73 17.60
N GLY A 129 37.68 9.49 17.12
CA GLY A 129 37.79 10.33 15.93
C GLY A 129 37.24 9.75 14.64
N ALA A 130 36.47 8.65 14.68
CA ALA A 130 35.79 8.16 13.48
C ALA A 130 34.76 9.18 12.98
N ASN A 131 34.89 9.58 11.73
CA ASN A 131 34.01 10.52 11.04
C ASN A 131 32.66 9.85 10.71
N VAL A 132 31.59 10.34 11.33
CA VAL A 132 30.22 9.84 11.16
C VAL A 132 29.64 10.02 9.74
N ASN A 133 30.25 10.90 8.95
CA ASN A 133 29.87 11.18 7.56
C ASN A 133 30.85 10.57 6.56
N ARG A 134 31.82 9.74 6.98
CA ARG A 134 32.81 9.16 6.07
C ARG A 134 32.15 8.30 4.99
N TYR A 135 32.56 8.48 3.74
CA TYR A 135 32.15 7.64 2.61
C TYR A 135 33.18 7.68 1.48
N HIS A 136 33.04 6.74 0.55
CA HIS A 136 33.75 6.75 -0.71
C HIS A 136 32.87 7.44 -1.78
N PRO A 137 33.39 8.33 -2.66
CA PRO A 137 32.59 9.08 -3.63
C PRO A 137 31.68 8.22 -4.52
N TYR A 138 32.16 7.05 -4.95
CA TYR A 138 31.39 6.10 -5.77
C TYR A 138 30.45 5.18 -4.97
N HIS A 139 30.46 5.25 -3.64
CA HIS A 139 29.64 4.43 -2.76
C HIS A 139 29.00 5.26 -1.64
N ASP A 140 28.34 6.36 -2.00
CA ASP A 140 27.64 7.25 -1.06
C ASP A 140 26.60 6.51 -0.18
N GLY A 141 26.03 5.41 -0.66
CA GLY A 141 25.19 4.51 0.14
C GLY A 141 25.88 3.86 1.35
N MET A 142 27.22 3.92 1.42
CA MET A 142 28.03 3.35 2.52
C MET A 142 28.23 4.30 3.70
N ARG A 143 27.64 5.50 3.69
CA ARG A 143 27.66 6.38 4.87
C ARG A 143 27.09 5.66 6.10
N PRO A 144 27.67 5.82 7.30
CA PRO A 144 27.21 5.13 8.51
C PRO A 144 25.70 5.25 8.76
N ILE A 145 25.13 6.45 8.65
CA ILE A 145 23.69 6.67 8.88
C ILE A 145 22.82 5.98 7.82
N ARG A 146 23.28 5.93 6.57
CA ARG A 146 22.58 5.23 5.48
C ARG A 146 22.60 3.73 5.69
N VAL A 147 23.74 3.17 6.12
CA VAL A 147 23.84 1.75 6.47
C VAL A 147 22.91 1.43 7.64
N ALA A 148 22.95 2.21 8.72
CA ALA A 148 22.06 2.02 9.88
C ALA A 148 20.58 2.06 9.50
N ALA A 149 20.19 3.03 8.65
CA ALA A 149 18.81 3.14 8.21
C ALA A 149 18.38 1.96 7.32
N ASN A 150 19.18 1.63 6.30
CA ASN A 150 18.87 0.53 5.38
C ASN A 150 18.93 -0.86 6.03
N THR A 151 19.58 -1.02 7.18
CA THR A 151 19.54 -2.29 7.95
C THR A 151 18.45 -2.32 9.01
N GLY A 152 17.67 -1.25 9.18
CA GLY A 152 16.71 -1.16 10.28
C GLY A 152 17.39 -1.16 11.67
N ASN A 153 18.66 -0.79 11.75
CA ASN A 153 19.43 -0.84 12.98
C ASN A 153 19.22 0.45 13.80
N ILE A 154 18.14 0.45 14.59
CA ILE A 154 17.74 1.60 15.40
C ILE A 154 18.82 2.01 16.41
N GLU A 155 19.54 1.07 17.03
CA GLU A 155 20.60 1.41 17.98
C GLU A 155 21.76 2.15 17.33
N ALA A 156 22.15 1.77 16.11
CA ALA A 156 23.15 2.49 15.35
C ALA A 156 22.65 3.88 14.95
N VAL A 157 21.37 4.01 14.54
CA VAL A 157 20.74 5.32 14.25
C VAL A 157 20.82 6.23 15.48
N GLU A 158 20.43 5.76 16.66
CA GLU A 158 20.49 6.56 17.90
C GLU A 158 21.90 7.06 18.23
N VAL A 159 22.91 6.19 18.10
CA VAL A 159 24.30 6.57 18.36
C VAL A 159 24.78 7.65 17.40
N LEU A 160 24.41 7.54 16.11
CA LEU A 160 24.82 8.50 15.08
C LEU A 160 24.08 9.83 15.23
N LEU A 161 22.78 9.82 15.48
CA LEU A 161 21.99 11.04 15.74
C LEU A 161 22.52 11.80 16.95
N ALA A 162 22.89 11.11 18.03
CA ALA A 162 23.41 11.72 19.25
C ALA A 162 24.72 12.52 19.05
N THR A 163 25.39 12.39 17.90
CA THR A 163 26.59 13.18 17.59
C THR A 163 26.28 14.61 17.15
N ASN A 164 25.06 14.88 16.66
CA ASN A 164 24.64 16.15 16.05
C ASN A 164 25.57 16.66 14.93
N GLN A 165 26.29 15.75 14.27
CA GLN A 165 27.30 16.06 13.24
C GLN A 165 26.91 15.54 11.85
N LEU A 166 25.74 14.92 11.71
CA LEU A 166 25.28 14.34 10.44
C LEU A 166 24.96 15.44 9.42
N ASP A 167 25.54 15.33 8.23
CA ASP A 167 25.32 16.27 7.11
C ASP A 167 24.22 15.81 6.14
N ASP A 168 23.91 14.51 6.12
CA ASP A 168 22.89 13.92 5.27
C ASP A 168 22.20 12.73 5.94
N ILE A 169 20.88 12.82 6.09
CA ILE A 169 20.02 11.74 6.56
C ILE A 169 19.30 11.14 5.34
N ALA A 170 19.50 9.84 5.11
CA ALA A 170 18.75 9.11 4.09
C ALA A 170 17.67 8.22 4.71
N PHE A 171 16.65 7.94 3.91
CA PHE A 171 15.51 7.13 4.33
C PHE A 171 15.70 5.65 4.00
N PRO A 172 15.17 4.77 4.87
CA PRO A 172 15.53 3.35 4.90
C PRO A 172 14.92 2.52 3.76
N LEU A 173 14.15 3.11 2.83
CA LEU A 173 13.47 2.34 1.80
C LEU A 173 14.42 1.93 0.68
N PRO A 174 14.70 0.63 0.53
CA PRO A 174 15.64 0.17 -0.46
C PRO A 174 14.98 0.17 -1.85
N VAL A 175 15.73 0.51 -2.88
CA VAL A 175 15.26 0.47 -4.28
C VAL A 175 15.03 -0.98 -4.75
N VAL A 176 15.73 -1.92 -4.13
CA VAL A 176 15.72 -3.36 -4.43
C VAL A 176 15.48 -4.09 -3.09
N PRO A 177 14.66 -5.16 -3.04
CA PRO A 177 14.26 -5.73 -1.77
C PRO A 177 15.47 -6.39 -1.09
N PRO A 178 15.45 -6.56 0.23
CA PRO A 178 16.45 -7.39 0.89
C PRO A 178 16.46 -8.81 0.31
N LEU A 179 17.58 -9.53 0.47
CA LEU A 179 17.66 -10.93 0.04
C LEU A 179 16.66 -11.81 0.82
N GLN A 180 16.38 -11.44 2.07
CA GLN A 180 15.43 -12.12 2.95
C GLN A 180 14.42 -11.11 3.50
N THR A 181 13.29 -10.92 2.82
CA THR A 181 12.20 -10.06 3.30
C THR A 181 11.50 -10.70 4.51
N SER A 182 11.35 -9.94 5.60
CA SER A 182 10.64 -10.37 6.80
C SER A 182 9.76 -9.24 7.34
N GLN A 183 8.71 -9.59 8.09
CA GLN A 183 7.89 -8.61 8.80
C GLN A 183 8.74 -7.79 9.78
N ALA A 184 9.66 -8.46 10.50
CA ALA A 184 10.58 -7.80 11.44
C ALA A 184 11.45 -6.73 10.79
N TYR A 185 11.86 -6.93 9.53
CA TYR A 185 12.56 -5.90 8.76
C TYR A 185 11.66 -4.72 8.42
N GLY A 186 10.42 -4.97 7.96
CA GLY A 186 9.44 -3.91 7.75
C GLY A 186 9.21 -3.06 9.00
N ASP A 187 8.95 -3.72 10.14
CA ASP A 187 8.73 -3.05 11.43
C ASP A 187 9.97 -2.24 11.86
N ALA A 188 11.17 -2.75 11.62
CA ALA A 188 12.42 -2.06 11.90
C ALA A 188 12.60 -0.81 11.03
N LEU A 189 12.29 -0.86 9.73
CA LEU A 189 12.35 0.32 8.85
C LEU A 189 11.33 1.39 9.27
N ILE A 190 10.13 0.99 9.67
CA ILE A 190 9.10 1.90 10.21
C ILE A 190 9.59 2.55 11.51
N GLY A 191 10.19 1.76 12.42
CA GLY A 191 10.78 2.26 13.67
C GLY A 191 11.89 3.28 13.43
N VAL A 192 12.79 3.00 12.47
CA VAL A 192 13.83 3.95 12.05
C VAL A 192 13.21 5.21 11.46
N ALA A 193 12.26 5.10 10.52
CA ALA A 193 11.62 6.26 9.90
C ALA A 193 10.94 7.15 10.95
N ARG A 194 10.19 6.55 11.89
CA ARG A 194 9.59 7.25 13.03
C ARG A 194 10.64 8.04 13.82
N ARG A 195 11.75 7.40 14.16
CA ARG A 195 12.80 8.03 14.96
C ARG A 195 13.50 9.18 14.23
N LEU A 196 13.74 9.02 12.92
CA LEU A 196 14.29 10.08 12.07
C LEU A 196 13.34 11.28 11.97
N MET A 197 12.02 11.04 11.81
CA MET A 197 11.01 12.11 11.83
C MET A 197 10.96 12.83 13.19
N GLN A 198 11.03 12.09 14.30
CA GLN A 198 11.10 12.70 15.64
C GLN A 198 12.35 13.56 15.86
N HIS A 199 13.45 13.24 15.18
CA HIS A 199 14.67 14.04 15.24
C HIS A 199 14.57 15.29 14.38
N ASP A 200 14.06 15.15 13.16
CA ASP A 200 13.92 16.23 12.18
C ASP A 200 12.65 16.01 11.33
N PRO A 201 11.52 16.62 11.73
CA PRO A 201 10.26 16.50 11.02
C PRO A 201 10.30 17.05 9.58
N SER A 202 11.20 17.98 9.28
CA SER A 202 11.31 18.63 7.96
C SER A 202 11.73 17.68 6.85
N LEU A 203 12.23 16.50 7.21
CA LEU A 203 12.66 15.48 6.26
C LEU A 203 11.50 14.70 5.63
N SER A 204 10.25 14.88 6.08
CA SER A 204 9.06 14.15 5.61
C SER A 204 8.92 14.16 4.08
N GLY A 205 9.13 15.33 3.45
CA GLY A 205 9.08 15.47 2.00
C GLY A 205 10.15 14.65 1.28
N ARG A 206 11.39 14.64 1.79
CA ARG A 206 12.49 13.82 1.26
C ARG A 206 12.20 12.33 1.43
N ALA A 207 11.60 11.94 2.57
CA ALA A 207 11.24 10.57 2.87
C ALA A 207 10.17 10.03 1.91
N VAL A 208 9.16 10.84 1.58
CA VAL A 208 8.12 10.47 0.60
C VAL A 208 8.69 10.36 -0.81
N LEU A 209 9.62 11.25 -1.21
CA LEU A 209 10.33 11.12 -2.49
C LEU A 209 11.15 9.82 -2.53
N SER A 210 11.81 9.45 -1.42
CA SER A 210 12.53 8.18 -1.33
C SER A 210 11.59 6.99 -1.47
N ALA A 211 10.39 7.05 -0.88
CA ALA A 211 9.36 6.02 -1.05
C ALA A 211 8.91 5.89 -2.50
N ALA A 212 8.75 7.01 -3.20
CA ALA A 212 8.39 7.02 -4.62
C ALA A 212 9.44 6.35 -5.53
N ILE A 213 10.72 6.39 -5.16
CA ILE A 213 11.80 5.71 -5.90
C ILE A 213 11.79 4.20 -5.63
N SER A 214 11.32 3.77 -4.46
CA SER A 214 11.30 2.35 -4.10
C SER A 214 10.38 1.57 -5.03
N ARG A 215 10.86 0.46 -5.59
CA ARG A 215 10.03 -0.42 -6.42
C ARG A 215 8.95 -1.08 -5.56
N PRO A 216 7.81 -1.52 -6.13
CA PRO A 216 6.67 -2.08 -5.39
C PRO A 216 6.92 -3.50 -4.86
N LEU A 217 8.08 -3.72 -4.24
CA LEU A 217 8.55 -5.00 -3.71
C LEU A 217 8.14 -5.18 -2.24
N LEU A 218 7.46 -4.19 -1.68
CA LEU A 218 6.92 -4.18 -0.33
C LEU A 218 5.39 -4.22 -0.41
N SER A 219 4.77 -4.88 0.58
CA SER A 219 3.32 -5.07 0.60
C SER A 219 2.57 -3.74 0.68
N LYS A 220 1.31 -3.71 0.21
CA LYS A 220 0.43 -2.54 0.36
C LYS A 220 0.38 -2.07 1.82
N ALA A 221 0.22 -3.01 2.76
CA ALA A 221 0.14 -2.71 4.18
C ALA A 221 1.39 -1.99 4.69
N PHE A 222 2.58 -2.49 4.35
CA PHE A 222 3.83 -1.85 4.73
C PHE A 222 3.95 -0.43 4.16
N VAL A 223 3.69 -0.24 2.86
CA VAL A 223 3.82 1.08 2.22
C VAL A 223 2.89 2.09 2.87
N TYR A 224 1.65 1.67 3.17
CA TYR A 224 0.67 2.53 3.82
C TYR A 224 1.11 2.90 5.24
N GLU A 225 1.53 1.94 6.06
CA GLU A 225 1.98 2.19 7.42
C GLU A 225 3.25 3.04 7.47
N TYR A 226 4.19 2.80 6.55
CA TYR A 226 5.40 3.58 6.43
C TYR A 226 5.10 5.04 6.09
N VAL A 227 4.30 5.31 5.04
CA VAL A 227 3.98 6.69 4.66
C VAL A 227 3.08 7.36 5.70
N ASP A 228 2.17 6.62 6.36
CA ASP A 228 1.41 7.13 7.52
C ASP A 228 2.34 7.57 8.65
N THR A 229 3.38 6.80 8.95
CA THR A 229 4.38 7.17 9.95
C THR A 229 5.10 8.47 9.57
N LEU A 230 5.41 8.66 8.28
CA LEU A 230 6.02 9.91 7.80
C LEU A 230 5.07 11.11 7.94
N VAL A 231 3.80 10.94 7.59
CA VAL A 231 2.78 12.00 7.68
C VAL A 231 2.43 12.33 9.13
N GLN A 232 2.41 11.33 10.01
CA GLN A 232 2.05 11.51 11.42
C GLN A 232 3.14 12.23 12.23
N HIS A 233 4.41 11.96 11.95
CA HIS A 233 5.55 12.45 12.74
C HIS A 233 6.37 13.53 12.04
N GLY A 234 6.15 13.77 10.76
CA GLY A 234 6.86 14.76 9.96
C GLY A 234 6.08 16.06 9.74
N ASP A 235 6.73 17.04 9.12
CA ASP A 235 6.07 18.27 8.69
C ASP A 235 5.07 18.00 7.55
N PRO A 236 4.04 18.84 7.39
CA PRO A 236 3.12 18.75 6.26
C PRO A 236 3.86 18.75 4.92
N ILE A 237 3.58 17.75 4.08
CA ILE A 237 4.25 17.58 2.80
C ILE A 237 3.69 18.61 1.80
N PRO A 238 4.52 19.48 1.20
CA PRO A 238 4.04 20.46 0.24
C PRO A 238 3.44 19.82 -1.01
N ALA A 239 2.40 20.43 -1.59
CA ALA A 239 1.75 19.97 -2.82
C ALA A 239 2.74 19.73 -3.98
N ALA A 240 3.76 20.60 -4.11
CA ALA A 240 4.82 20.43 -5.11
C ALA A 240 5.60 19.12 -4.91
N THR A 241 5.89 18.76 -3.66
CA THR A 241 6.57 17.51 -3.30
C THR A 241 5.69 16.30 -3.56
N VAL A 242 4.38 16.37 -3.23
CA VAL A 242 3.41 15.30 -3.56
C VAL A 242 3.39 15.06 -5.07
N ARG A 243 3.32 16.11 -5.88
CA ARG A 243 3.35 16.02 -7.35
C ARG A 243 4.65 15.40 -7.86
N SER A 244 5.80 15.81 -7.32
CA SER A 244 7.09 15.21 -7.68
C SER A 244 7.14 13.72 -7.29
N ALA A 245 6.63 13.35 -6.13
CA ALA A 245 6.55 11.97 -5.69
C ALA A 245 5.64 11.13 -6.59
N LEU A 246 4.47 11.65 -6.99
CA LEU A 246 3.59 10.99 -7.96
C LEU A 246 4.30 10.75 -9.30
N PHE A 247 5.02 11.75 -9.82
CA PHE A 247 5.77 11.63 -11.07
C PHE A 247 6.86 10.55 -10.96
N ILE A 248 7.66 10.58 -9.90
CA ILE A 248 8.74 9.60 -9.66
C ILE A 248 8.16 8.19 -9.49
N ALA A 249 7.11 8.03 -8.68
CA ALA A 249 6.47 6.74 -8.43
C ALA A 249 5.83 6.17 -9.71
N ALA A 250 5.24 7.03 -10.55
CA ALA A 250 4.70 6.62 -11.84
C ALA A 250 5.80 6.11 -12.78
N HIS A 251 6.93 6.81 -12.83
CA HIS A 251 8.09 6.40 -13.62
C HIS A 251 8.75 5.13 -13.06
N GLY A 252 8.79 4.97 -11.75
CA GLY A 252 9.36 3.82 -11.03
C GLY A 252 8.49 2.57 -11.04
N GLY A 253 7.17 2.70 -11.21
CA GLY A 253 6.21 1.58 -11.13
C GLY A 253 5.60 1.36 -9.76
N SER A 254 5.82 2.28 -8.84
CA SER A 254 5.52 2.13 -7.42
C SER A 254 4.04 2.36 -7.16
N HIS A 255 3.19 1.48 -7.70
CA HIS A 255 1.74 1.66 -7.73
C HIS A 255 1.13 1.78 -6.32
N TRP A 256 1.66 1.12 -5.29
CA TRP A 256 1.20 1.32 -3.91
C TRP A 256 1.45 2.73 -3.38
N VAL A 257 2.57 3.35 -3.76
CA VAL A 257 2.86 4.74 -3.40
C VAL A 257 1.94 5.67 -4.18
N VAL A 258 1.73 5.43 -5.49
CA VAL A 258 0.77 6.21 -6.29
C VAL A 258 -0.65 6.12 -5.69
N ASP A 259 -1.09 4.90 -5.34
CA ASP A 259 -2.40 4.64 -4.73
C ASP A 259 -2.55 5.40 -3.40
N TYR A 260 -1.56 5.30 -2.51
CA TYR A 260 -1.56 6.02 -1.24
C TYR A 260 -1.61 7.54 -1.44
N LEU A 261 -0.73 8.08 -2.29
CA LEU A 261 -0.64 9.52 -2.55
C LEU A 261 -1.96 10.03 -3.11
N CYS A 262 -2.52 9.36 -4.13
CA CYS A 262 -3.82 9.70 -4.71
C CYS A 262 -4.98 9.63 -3.71
N GLN A 263 -4.95 8.67 -2.77
CA GLN A 263 -6.02 8.48 -1.79
C GLN A 263 -5.99 9.51 -0.65
N ARG A 264 -4.80 9.88 -0.17
CA ARG A 264 -4.67 10.56 1.13
C ARG A 264 -4.05 11.95 1.06
N LEU A 265 -3.18 12.21 0.09
CA LEU A 265 -2.38 13.45 0.04
C LEU A 265 -2.70 14.32 -1.18
N ALA A 266 -3.01 13.71 -2.31
CA ALA A 266 -3.16 14.42 -3.57
C ALA A 266 -4.53 15.07 -3.72
N THR A 267 -4.53 16.28 -4.26
CA THR A 267 -5.72 17.02 -4.70
C THR A 267 -5.94 16.84 -6.21
N PRO A 268 -7.14 17.14 -6.75
CA PRO A 268 -7.37 17.14 -8.20
C PRO A 268 -6.34 17.94 -9.01
N THR A 269 -5.81 19.03 -8.45
CA THR A 269 -4.81 19.88 -9.11
C THR A 269 -3.42 19.26 -9.17
N GLU A 270 -3.08 18.36 -8.25
CA GLU A 270 -1.80 17.63 -8.33
C GLU A 270 -1.90 16.43 -9.29
N ILE A 271 -3.06 15.78 -9.36
CA ILE A 271 -3.32 14.68 -10.31
C ILE A 271 -3.40 15.21 -11.75
N ASN A 272 -4.09 16.35 -11.93
CA ASN A 272 -4.31 17.02 -13.20
C ASN A 272 -3.70 18.44 -13.17
N PRO A 273 -2.37 18.57 -13.22
CA PRO A 273 -1.72 19.86 -13.14
C PRO A 273 -2.04 20.71 -14.38
N ALA A 274 -2.44 21.97 -14.17
CA ALA A 274 -2.69 22.93 -15.24
C ALA A 274 -1.43 23.27 -16.07
N GLN A 275 -0.25 23.10 -15.46
CA GLN A 275 1.06 23.32 -16.09
C GLN A 275 2.02 22.19 -15.73
N GLY A 276 2.79 21.73 -16.71
CA GLY A 276 3.76 20.65 -16.58
C GLY A 276 3.35 19.38 -17.33
N HIS A 277 4.15 18.32 -17.17
CA HIS A 277 3.88 17.03 -17.82
C HIS A 277 2.68 16.33 -17.16
N PRO A 278 1.65 15.93 -17.93
CA PRO A 278 0.53 15.19 -17.36
C PRO A 278 0.98 13.84 -16.79
N LEU A 279 0.60 13.55 -15.54
CA LEU A 279 1.04 12.34 -14.83
C LEU A 279 0.57 11.05 -15.52
N LEU A 280 -0.70 11.03 -15.93
CA LEU A 280 -1.28 9.89 -16.68
C LEU A 280 -0.56 9.65 -18.00
N TRP A 281 -0.17 10.73 -18.71
CA TRP A 281 0.61 10.62 -19.94
C TRP A 281 1.96 9.98 -19.68
N SER A 282 2.66 10.37 -18.62
CA SER A 282 3.96 9.79 -18.26
C SER A 282 3.84 8.32 -17.90
N ALA A 283 2.80 7.93 -17.16
CA ALA A 283 2.55 6.52 -16.84
C ALA A 283 2.27 5.68 -18.10
N ALA A 284 1.46 6.23 -19.02
CA ALA A 284 1.10 5.58 -20.27
C ALA A 284 2.29 5.47 -21.24
N ASP A 285 3.16 6.50 -21.29
CA ASP A 285 4.40 6.51 -22.07
C ASP A 285 5.35 5.38 -21.62
N GLN A 286 5.52 5.20 -20.32
CA GLN A 286 6.34 4.11 -19.76
C GLN A 286 5.74 2.72 -20.03
N LEU A 287 4.41 2.58 -19.93
CA LEU A 287 3.74 1.33 -20.27
C LEU A 287 3.92 0.99 -21.75
N GLN A 288 3.73 1.97 -22.64
CA GLN A 288 3.95 1.79 -24.07
C GLN A 288 5.39 1.39 -24.39
N PHE A 289 6.37 2.08 -23.79
CA PHE A 289 7.78 1.79 -23.98
C PHE A 289 8.14 0.34 -23.63
N LEU A 290 7.62 -0.18 -22.51
CA LEU A 290 7.83 -1.58 -22.13
C LEU A 290 7.17 -2.58 -23.09
N LEU A 291 5.99 -2.24 -23.62
CA LEU A 291 5.29 -3.08 -24.59
C LEU A 291 5.99 -3.06 -25.96
N GLU A 292 6.59 -1.95 -26.37
CA GLU A 292 7.31 -1.83 -27.66
C GLU A 292 8.71 -2.45 -27.60
N GLN A 293 9.38 -2.41 -26.45
CA GLN A 293 10.62 -3.18 -26.26
C GLN A 293 10.39 -4.69 -26.32
N TRP A 294 9.16 -5.14 -26.06
CA TRP A 294 8.76 -6.54 -26.06
C TRP A 294 7.72 -6.80 -27.15
N ASP A 295 8.11 -6.61 -28.42
CA ASP A 295 7.36 -7.04 -29.60
C ASP A 295 7.82 -8.45 -30.06
N GLY A 296 8.33 -9.25 -29.11
CA GLY A 296 9.09 -10.48 -29.36
C GLY A 296 8.21 -11.70 -29.56
N ASP A 297 8.32 -12.27 -30.76
CA ASP A 297 7.80 -13.53 -31.29
C ASP A 297 8.31 -14.80 -30.55
N ASP A 298 8.62 -14.70 -29.26
CA ASP A 298 9.17 -15.77 -28.43
C ASP A 298 8.26 -15.94 -27.21
N ASP A 299 7.62 -17.11 -27.09
CA ASP A 299 6.57 -17.50 -26.12
C ASP A 299 7.00 -17.44 -24.63
N ASN A 300 8.08 -16.73 -24.31
CA ASN A 300 8.71 -16.71 -23.01
C ASN A 300 9.10 -15.27 -22.60
N VAL A 301 8.10 -14.44 -22.29
CA VAL A 301 8.34 -13.17 -21.56
C VAL A 301 9.13 -13.53 -20.29
N PRO A 302 10.33 -12.97 -20.05
CA PRO A 302 10.97 -13.16 -18.76
C PRO A 302 10.03 -12.65 -17.66
N ASP A 303 9.78 -13.43 -16.61
CA ASP A 303 8.84 -13.11 -15.52
C ASP A 303 8.96 -11.66 -15.01
N ARG A 304 10.19 -11.15 -14.98
CA ARG A 304 10.51 -9.77 -14.57
C ARG A 304 9.88 -8.71 -15.48
N THR A 305 9.83 -8.92 -16.78
CA THR A 305 9.23 -7.98 -17.74
C THR A 305 7.71 -7.99 -17.64
N ALA A 306 7.12 -9.18 -17.49
CA ALA A 306 5.68 -9.32 -17.26
C ALA A 306 5.24 -8.60 -15.98
N GLU A 307 6.03 -8.73 -14.90
CA GLU A 307 5.78 -8.02 -13.64
C GLU A 307 5.89 -6.50 -13.82
N LEU A 308 6.93 -6.00 -14.50
CA LEU A 308 7.06 -4.55 -14.77
C LEU A 308 5.88 -3.99 -15.59
N ILE A 309 5.41 -4.73 -16.60
CA ILE A 309 4.21 -4.36 -17.38
C ILE A 309 2.99 -4.33 -16.46
N ARG A 310 2.83 -5.34 -15.59
CA ARG A 310 1.74 -5.39 -14.61
C ARG A 310 1.77 -4.19 -13.68
N GLU A 311 2.93 -3.86 -13.11
CA GLU A 311 3.12 -2.69 -12.25
C GLU A 311 2.76 -1.38 -12.97
N ARG A 312 3.18 -1.20 -14.22
CA ARG A 312 2.83 0.00 -15.01
C ARG A 312 1.33 0.09 -15.31
N LYS A 313 0.67 -1.03 -15.59
CA LYS A 313 -0.80 -1.06 -15.71
C LYS A 313 -1.47 -0.64 -14.40
N LEU A 314 -1.00 -1.14 -13.26
CA LEU A 314 -1.53 -0.76 -11.94
C LEU A 314 -1.35 0.74 -11.65
N VAL A 315 -0.20 1.34 -12.00
CA VAL A 315 0.00 2.80 -11.91
C VAL A 315 -1.04 3.55 -12.75
N VAL A 316 -1.25 3.16 -14.00
CA VAL A 316 -2.27 3.78 -14.88
C VAL A 316 -3.66 3.67 -14.25
N ARG A 317 -4.04 2.50 -13.73
CA ARG A 317 -5.32 2.29 -13.04
C ARG A 317 -5.45 3.16 -11.79
N SER A 318 -4.41 3.32 -10.99
CA SER A 318 -4.44 4.20 -9.81
C SER A 318 -4.70 5.66 -10.19
N PHE A 319 -4.12 6.16 -11.29
CA PHE A 319 -4.44 7.51 -11.78
C PHE A 319 -5.88 7.63 -12.31
N LEU A 320 -6.39 6.61 -13.00
CA LEU A 320 -7.77 6.58 -13.50
C LEU A 320 -8.80 6.58 -12.35
N ARG A 321 -8.54 5.79 -11.31
CA ARG A 321 -9.30 5.80 -10.04
C ARG A 321 -9.26 7.16 -9.33
N ALA A 322 -8.16 7.88 -9.51
CA ALA A 322 -7.95 9.24 -9.01
C ALA A 322 -8.54 10.33 -9.92
N GLY A 323 -9.30 9.97 -10.96
CA GLY A 323 -9.94 10.93 -11.85
C GLY A 323 -8.94 11.72 -12.71
N ALA A 324 -7.87 11.07 -13.16
CA ALA A 324 -6.95 11.67 -14.11
C ALA A 324 -7.67 12.04 -15.43
N ASP A 325 -7.31 13.19 -15.98
CA ASP A 325 -7.94 13.75 -17.18
C ASP A 325 -7.60 12.92 -18.43
N LEU A 326 -8.64 12.54 -19.16
CA LEU A 326 -8.60 11.76 -20.39
C LEU A 326 -8.81 12.63 -21.64
N SER A 327 -8.81 13.96 -21.50
CA SER A 327 -8.94 14.90 -22.61
C SER A 327 -7.80 14.75 -23.62
N THR A 328 -8.00 15.28 -24.83
CA THR A 328 -6.97 15.33 -25.87
C THR A 328 -5.78 16.23 -25.51
N ASN A 329 -5.92 17.10 -24.50
CA ASN A 329 -4.82 17.91 -23.98
C ASN A 329 -3.82 17.04 -23.19
N VAL A 330 -4.32 16.05 -22.45
CA VAL A 330 -3.50 15.12 -21.66
C VAL A 330 -3.08 13.88 -22.47
N LEU A 331 -3.99 13.36 -23.28
CA LEU A 331 -3.75 12.23 -24.18
C LEU A 331 -4.02 12.64 -25.63
N PRO A 332 -3.03 13.31 -26.28
CA PRO A 332 -3.13 13.70 -27.68
C PRO A 332 -3.42 12.51 -28.61
N THR A 333 -3.93 12.80 -29.80
CA THR A 333 -4.27 11.79 -30.82
C THR A 333 -3.69 12.13 -32.19
N THR A 334 -2.75 13.08 -32.26
CA THR A 334 -2.26 13.63 -33.53
C THR A 334 -1.32 12.65 -34.26
N THR A 335 -0.60 11.81 -33.53
CA THR A 335 0.29 10.79 -34.11
C THR A 335 -0.21 9.36 -33.87
N PRO A 336 0.21 8.37 -34.69
CA PRO A 336 -0.13 6.96 -34.47
C PRO A 336 0.31 6.44 -33.09
N VAL A 337 1.51 6.83 -32.65
CA VAL A 337 2.07 6.48 -31.33
C VAL A 337 1.19 7.02 -30.21
N GLN A 338 0.71 8.25 -30.35
CA GLN A 338 -0.19 8.88 -29.39
C GLN A 338 -1.58 8.22 -29.36
N ARG A 339 -2.14 7.84 -30.53
CA ARG A 339 -3.39 7.08 -30.60
C ARG A 339 -3.26 5.72 -29.91
N LYS A 340 -2.19 4.96 -30.20
CA LYS A 340 -1.88 3.68 -29.54
C LYS A 340 -1.78 3.85 -28.02
N ARG A 341 -1.10 4.90 -27.55
CA ARG A 341 -1.00 5.20 -26.10
C ARG A 341 -2.36 5.49 -25.47
N ARG A 342 -3.19 6.29 -26.14
CA ARG A 342 -4.56 6.56 -25.67
C ARG A 342 -5.36 5.27 -25.58
N GLU A 343 -5.31 4.41 -26.59
CA GLU A 343 -5.99 3.10 -26.59
C GLU A 343 -5.56 2.21 -25.42
N LEU A 344 -4.25 2.18 -25.09
CA LEU A 344 -3.75 1.47 -23.90
C LEU A 344 -4.40 1.99 -22.60
N VAL A 345 -4.48 3.31 -22.43
CA VAL A 345 -5.11 3.91 -21.25
C VAL A 345 -6.61 3.59 -21.18
N LEU A 346 -7.33 3.71 -22.31
CA LEU A 346 -8.77 3.41 -22.35
C LEU A 346 -9.06 1.94 -22.02
N LYS A 347 -8.21 1.00 -22.47
CA LYS A 347 -8.29 -0.42 -22.11
C LYS A 347 -8.15 -0.66 -20.61
N GLU A 348 -7.18 -0.01 -19.97
CA GLU A 348 -7.03 -0.08 -18.53
C GLU A 348 -8.20 0.61 -17.78
N TYR A 349 -8.79 1.65 -18.36
CA TYR A 349 -9.97 2.29 -17.77
C TYR A 349 -11.21 1.41 -17.81
N ILE A 350 -11.44 0.69 -18.92
CA ILE A 350 -12.47 -0.35 -18.99
C ILE A 350 -12.29 -1.39 -17.89
N THR A 351 -11.04 -1.77 -17.59
CA THR A 351 -10.74 -2.70 -16.50
C THR A 351 -11.15 -2.13 -15.14
N VAL A 352 -10.83 -0.85 -14.87
CA VAL A 352 -11.28 -0.17 -13.64
C VAL A 352 -12.81 -0.12 -13.53
N LEU A 353 -13.51 0.20 -14.63
CA LEU A 353 -14.98 0.24 -14.63
C LEU A 353 -15.60 -1.16 -14.45
N ASN A 354 -14.98 -2.20 -14.96
CA ASN A 354 -15.43 -3.58 -14.80
C ASN A 354 -15.13 -4.17 -13.41
N GLU A 355 -14.15 -3.62 -12.68
CA GLU A 355 -13.89 -3.96 -11.27
C GLU A 355 -14.90 -3.30 -10.31
N LEU A 356 -15.42 -2.12 -10.67
CA LEU A 356 -16.31 -1.30 -9.83
C LEU A 356 -17.56 -2.05 -9.31
N PRO A 357 -18.29 -2.86 -10.11
CA PRO A 357 -19.36 -3.73 -9.64
C PRO A 357 -18.98 -4.54 -8.39
N PHE A 358 -17.85 -5.25 -8.43
CA PHE A 358 -17.42 -6.13 -7.35
C PHE A 358 -17.11 -5.33 -6.08
N VAL A 359 -16.38 -4.22 -6.24
CA VAL A 359 -16.07 -3.28 -5.14
C VAL A 359 -17.36 -2.75 -4.49
N VAL A 360 -18.38 -2.41 -5.28
CA VAL A 360 -19.67 -1.96 -4.77
C VAL A 360 -20.36 -3.04 -3.95
N MET A 361 -20.35 -4.28 -4.41
CA MET A 361 -20.99 -5.37 -3.66
C MET A 361 -20.23 -5.69 -2.37
N ASP A 362 -18.90 -5.68 -2.41
CA ASP A 362 -18.08 -5.87 -1.22
C ASP A 362 -18.32 -4.75 -0.20
N ALA A 363 -18.44 -3.50 -0.66
CA ALA A 363 -18.78 -2.35 0.17
C ALA A 363 -20.15 -2.50 0.84
N ILE A 364 -21.18 -2.90 0.08
CA ILE A 364 -22.53 -3.16 0.61
C ILE A 364 -22.52 -4.32 1.61
N ASN A 365 -21.80 -5.39 1.29
CA ASN A 365 -21.71 -6.57 2.14
C ASN A 365 -21.00 -6.25 3.46
N ALA A 366 -19.90 -5.49 3.42
CA ALA A 366 -19.20 -5.02 4.61
C ALA A 366 -20.12 -4.16 5.49
N ALA A 367 -20.87 -3.23 4.89
CA ALA A 367 -21.77 -2.36 5.64
C ALA A 367 -22.96 -3.09 6.28
N LEU A 368 -23.46 -4.15 5.65
CA LEU A 368 -24.59 -4.94 6.16
C LEU A 368 -24.17 -6.15 7.00
N ALA A 369 -22.87 -6.50 7.05
CA ALA A 369 -22.38 -7.67 7.77
C ALA A 369 -22.78 -7.66 9.27
N PRO A 370 -22.56 -6.57 10.03
CA PRO A 370 -22.93 -6.58 11.45
C PRO A 370 -24.45 -6.78 11.68
N GLN A 371 -25.30 -6.21 10.81
CA GLN A 371 -26.74 -6.43 10.86
C GLN A 371 -27.10 -7.89 10.59
N ARG A 372 -26.48 -8.52 9.58
CA ARG A 372 -26.72 -9.92 9.22
C ARG A 372 -26.28 -10.87 10.33
N ASP A 373 -25.13 -10.61 10.95
CA ASP A 373 -24.62 -11.43 12.06
C ASP A 373 -25.54 -11.34 13.28
N ALA A 374 -26.00 -10.12 13.58
CA ALA A 374 -26.95 -9.86 14.66
C ALA A 374 -28.32 -10.51 14.40
N ASP A 375 -28.82 -10.42 13.16
CA ASP A 375 -30.06 -11.08 12.72
C ASP A 375 -29.99 -12.60 12.90
N ILE A 376 -28.89 -13.24 12.48
CA ILE A 376 -28.68 -14.68 12.63
C ILE A 376 -28.68 -15.09 14.10
N LEU A 377 -27.99 -14.32 14.96
CA LEU A 377 -27.92 -14.61 16.39
C LEU A 377 -29.29 -14.44 17.07
N MET A 378 -29.94 -13.30 16.86
CA MET A 378 -31.22 -12.98 17.51
C MET A 378 -32.37 -13.85 17.02
N THR A 379 -32.40 -14.24 15.75
CA THR A 379 -33.41 -15.19 15.23
C THR A 379 -33.38 -16.51 15.99
N ARG A 380 -32.21 -16.93 16.49
CA ARG A 380 -32.05 -18.16 17.28
C ARG A 380 -32.39 -17.97 18.76
N ILE A 381 -32.12 -16.79 19.30
CA ILE A 381 -32.27 -16.51 20.73
C ILE A 381 -33.70 -16.07 21.07
N LEU A 382 -34.33 -15.21 20.25
CA LEU A 382 -35.65 -14.63 20.54
C LEU A 382 -36.74 -15.68 20.84
N PRO A 383 -36.80 -16.84 20.17
CA PRO A 383 -37.76 -17.89 20.52
C PRO A 383 -37.48 -18.60 21.86
N LEU A 384 -36.29 -18.42 22.43
CA LEU A 384 -35.79 -19.09 23.64
C LEU A 384 -35.77 -18.16 24.87
N VAL A 385 -36.13 -16.88 24.73
CA VAL A 385 -36.11 -15.92 25.84
C VAL A 385 -37.38 -16.09 26.67
N ASP A 386 -37.21 -16.43 27.95
CA ASP A 386 -38.29 -16.38 28.92
C ASP A 386 -38.74 -14.93 29.12
N HIS A 387 -40.01 -14.64 28.83
CA HIS A 387 -40.60 -13.33 29.11
C HIS A 387 -40.95 -13.27 30.60
N ASN A 388 -40.07 -12.65 31.39
CA ASN A 388 -40.23 -12.49 32.84
C ASN A 388 -41.41 -11.56 33.17
N ASP A 389 -42.63 -12.09 33.14
CA ASP A 389 -43.80 -11.48 33.79
C ASP A 389 -44.09 -12.10 35.17
N GLU A 390 -43.27 -13.05 35.62
CA GLU A 390 -43.41 -13.72 36.91
C GLU A 390 -42.80 -12.90 38.05
N ASP A 391 -43.50 -11.86 38.50
CA ASP A 391 -43.37 -11.45 39.90
C ASP A 391 -44.31 -12.32 40.75
N ALA A 392 -43.74 -13.40 41.32
CA ALA A 392 -44.45 -14.35 42.18
C ALA A 392 -45.05 -13.71 43.44
N SER A 393 -44.78 -12.43 43.72
CA SER A 393 -45.35 -11.67 44.84
C SER A 393 -46.71 -11.00 44.54
N LEU A 394 -47.19 -11.03 43.29
CA LEU A 394 -48.50 -10.48 42.93
C LEU A 394 -49.64 -11.47 43.19
N PRO A 395 -50.75 -11.05 43.85
CA PRO A 395 -51.88 -11.93 44.19
C PRO A 395 -52.65 -12.46 42.97
N HIS A 396 -52.42 -11.87 41.79
CA HIS A 396 -52.83 -12.38 40.48
C HIS A 396 -51.68 -12.11 39.49
N PRO A 397 -50.74 -13.06 39.27
CA PRO A 397 -49.71 -12.87 38.27
C PRO A 397 -50.39 -12.65 36.90
N PRO A 398 -49.99 -11.63 36.11
CA PRO A 398 -50.52 -11.45 34.78
C PRO A 398 -50.33 -12.75 33.99
N SER A 399 -51.34 -13.15 33.21
CA SER A 399 -51.20 -14.30 32.30
C SER A 399 -49.92 -14.12 31.47
N PRO A 400 -49.09 -15.16 31.30
CA PRO A 400 -47.82 -15.03 30.60
C PRO A 400 -48.05 -14.31 29.28
N SER A 401 -47.36 -13.20 29.04
CA SER A 401 -47.45 -12.53 27.75
C SER A 401 -47.11 -13.58 26.68
N PRO A 402 -47.97 -13.81 25.67
CA PRO A 402 -47.76 -14.81 24.62
C PRO A 402 -46.73 -14.30 23.60
N LEU A 403 -45.64 -13.70 24.06
CA LEU A 403 -44.58 -13.14 23.22
C LEU A 403 -43.61 -14.21 22.72
N SER A 404 -43.99 -15.50 22.72
CA SER A 404 -43.20 -16.52 22.03
C SER A 404 -43.24 -16.24 20.53
N PHE A 405 -42.22 -15.54 20.06
CA PHE A 405 -42.11 -15.19 18.65
C PHE A 405 -41.96 -16.47 17.83
N GLY A 406 -42.89 -16.70 16.90
CA GLY A 406 -42.74 -17.77 15.93
C GLY A 406 -41.46 -17.59 15.11
N PRO A 407 -40.91 -18.63 14.46
CA PRO A 407 -39.65 -18.53 13.70
C PRO A 407 -39.61 -17.40 12.66
N GLN A 408 -40.75 -17.04 12.08
CA GLN A 408 -40.88 -15.94 11.12
C GLN A 408 -40.93 -14.56 11.80
N GLU A 409 -41.62 -14.45 12.94
CA GLU A 409 -41.71 -13.22 13.73
C GLU A 409 -40.37 -12.90 14.38
N ALA A 410 -39.72 -13.91 14.96
CA ALA A 410 -38.38 -13.80 15.53
C ALA A 410 -37.38 -13.31 14.49
N ALA A 411 -37.41 -13.86 13.26
CA ALA A 411 -36.56 -13.39 12.17
C ALA A 411 -36.86 -11.94 11.75
N ALA A 412 -38.13 -11.56 11.65
CA ALA A 412 -38.49 -10.18 11.29
C ALA A 412 -38.07 -9.17 12.37
N ILE A 413 -38.23 -9.51 13.65
CA ILE A 413 -37.82 -8.70 14.80
C ILE A 413 -36.30 -8.63 14.88
N ALA A 414 -35.61 -9.77 14.77
CA ALA A 414 -34.15 -9.84 14.74
C ALA A 414 -33.56 -8.95 13.64
N TRP A 415 -34.15 -8.97 12.44
CA TRP A 415 -33.72 -8.11 11.34
C TRP A 415 -33.88 -6.62 11.67
N LYS A 416 -34.97 -6.23 12.33
CA LYS A 416 -35.22 -4.85 12.76
C LYS A 416 -34.30 -4.41 13.90
N ILE A 417 -33.95 -5.29 14.83
CA ILE A 417 -32.97 -4.98 15.87
C ILE A 417 -31.56 -4.87 15.24
N GLY A 418 -31.21 -5.80 14.35
CA GLY A 418 -29.95 -5.78 13.61
C GLY A 418 -29.78 -4.52 12.75
N ALA A 419 -30.87 -3.89 12.31
CA ALA A 419 -30.81 -2.61 11.59
C ALA A 419 -30.15 -1.48 12.38
N PHE A 420 -30.06 -1.55 13.72
CA PHE A 420 -29.30 -0.57 14.51
C PHE A 420 -27.78 -0.80 14.48
N LEU A 421 -27.34 -1.96 13.97
CA LEU A 421 -25.94 -2.38 13.99
C LEU A 421 -25.25 -2.27 12.63
N HIS A 422 -25.97 -1.98 11.54
CA HIS A 422 -25.34 -1.76 10.23
C HIS A 422 -24.27 -0.66 10.27
N ASP A 423 -23.26 -0.78 9.42
CA ASP A 423 -22.08 0.10 9.37
C ASP A 423 -21.98 0.85 8.02
N PRO A 424 -22.76 1.93 7.81
CA PRO A 424 -22.62 2.75 6.60
C PRO A 424 -21.19 3.27 6.35
N PRO A 425 -20.40 3.71 7.37
CA PRO A 425 -19.00 4.08 7.20
C PRO A 425 -18.14 3.05 6.47
N ALA A 426 -18.35 1.74 6.67
CA ALA A 426 -17.62 0.70 5.94
C ALA A 426 -17.82 0.78 4.42
N ALA A 427 -19.08 0.97 3.97
CA ALA A 427 -19.38 1.13 2.54
C ALA A 427 -18.69 2.38 1.96
N PHE A 428 -18.74 3.50 2.67
CA PHE A 428 -18.08 4.74 2.22
C PHE A 428 -16.56 4.56 2.13
N THR A 429 -15.96 3.88 3.11
CA THR A 429 -14.52 3.62 3.16
C THR A 429 -14.07 2.77 1.97
N ALA A 430 -14.80 1.70 1.66
CA ALA A 430 -14.50 0.84 0.52
C ALA A 430 -14.59 1.61 -0.82
N ILE A 431 -15.67 2.36 -1.06
CA ILE A 431 -15.80 3.16 -2.29
C ILE A 431 -14.73 4.25 -2.38
N ASN A 432 -14.44 4.96 -1.27
CA ASN A 432 -13.41 6.00 -1.23
C ASN A 432 -12.00 5.45 -1.42
N SER A 433 -11.75 4.20 -1.04
CA SER A 433 -10.47 3.53 -1.27
C SER A 433 -10.27 3.13 -2.74
N PHE A 434 -11.35 2.84 -3.47
CA PHE A 434 -11.28 2.48 -4.88
C PHE A 434 -11.38 3.68 -5.81
N LEU A 435 -12.31 4.61 -5.59
CA LEU A 435 -12.41 5.88 -6.30
C LEU A 435 -11.84 6.97 -5.38
N THR A 436 -10.58 7.32 -5.56
CA THR A 436 -9.82 8.11 -4.60
C THR A 436 -10.18 9.60 -4.66
N ASN A 437 -10.39 10.14 -5.85
CA ASN A 437 -10.66 11.58 -6.02
C ASN A 437 -12.14 11.91 -6.28
N ALA A 438 -12.52 13.18 -6.08
CA ALA A 438 -13.88 13.67 -6.28
C ALA A 438 -14.27 13.73 -7.78
N SER A 439 -14.88 12.66 -8.29
CA SER A 439 -15.45 12.59 -9.64
C SER A 439 -16.97 12.50 -9.62
N ALA A 440 -17.62 12.77 -10.77
CA ALA A 440 -19.05 12.54 -10.91
C ALA A 440 -19.41 11.05 -10.68
N LEU A 441 -18.61 10.14 -11.24
CA LEU A 441 -18.71 8.70 -10.99
C LEU A 441 -18.70 8.38 -9.49
N LYS A 442 -17.70 8.87 -8.75
CA LYS A 442 -17.59 8.66 -7.30
C LYS A 442 -18.83 9.15 -6.56
N ARG A 443 -19.24 10.41 -6.78
CA ARG A 443 -20.41 10.98 -6.11
C ARG A 443 -21.68 10.17 -6.35
N ARG A 444 -21.93 9.77 -7.60
CA ARG A 444 -23.10 8.98 -8.01
C ARG A 444 -23.10 7.59 -7.38
N VAL A 445 -21.97 6.89 -7.46
CA VAL A 445 -21.82 5.55 -6.87
C VAL A 445 -21.95 5.60 -5.35
N THR A 446 -21.25 6.53 -4.70
CA THR A 446 -21.32 6.72 -3.25
C THR A 446 -22.74 7.02 -2.77
N ALA A 447 -23.47 7.90 -3.46
CA ALA A 447 -24.86 8.23 -3.11
C ALA A 447 -25.80 7.03 -3.33
N ALA A 448 -25.65 6.29 -4.43
CA ALA A 448 -26.43 5.09 -4.69
C ALA A 448 -26.18 4.00 -3.63
N VAL A 449 -24.91 3.71 -3.30
CA VAL A 449 -24.55 2.73 -2.27
C VAL A 449 -25.08 3.15 -0.91
N GLY A 450 -24.91 4.41 -0.53
CA GLY A 450 -25.42 4.94 0.74
C GLY A 450 -26.94 4.80 0.87
N HIS A 451 -27.69 5.14 -0.19
CA HIS A 451 -29.14 4.96 -0.23
C HIS A 451 -29.53 3.47 -0.12
N PHE A 452 -28.86 2.60 -0.88
CA PHE A 452 -29.13 1.16 -0.86
C PHE A 452 -28.89 0.57 0.53
N VAL A 453 -27.75 0.84 1.17
CA VAL A 453 -27.41 0.34 2.51
C VAL A 453 -28.45 0.80 3.54
N LYS A 454 -28.80 2.09 3.53
CA LYS A 454 -29.82 2.64 4.43
C LYS A 454 -31.19 1.98 4.21
N TRP A 455 -31.59 1.80 2.95
CA TRP A 455 -32.87 1.19 2.60
C TRP A 455 -32.91 -0.30 2.96
N ALA A 456 -31.85 -1.03 2.62
CA ALA A 456 -31.69 -2.44 2.96
C ALA A 456 -31.80 -2.65 4.47
N ALA A 457 -31.11 -1.84 5.26
CA ALA A 457 -31.14 -1.96 6.71
C ALA A 457 -32.51 -1.63 7.31
N THR A 458 -33.10 -0.49 6.93
CA THR A 458 -34.24 0.09 7.66
C THR A 458 -35.61 -0.25 7.09
N LYS A 459 -35.72 -0.47 5.78
CA LYS A 459 -37.00 -0.62 5.08
C LYS A 459 -37.34 -2.06 4.69
N THR A 460 -36.38 -2.97 4.73
CA THR A 460 -36.65 -4.40 4.52
C THR A 460 -36.97 -5.10 5.85
N VAL A 461 -37.50 -6.32 5.77
CA VAL A 461 -37.82 -7.18 6.93
C VAL A 461 -37.03 -8.48 6.95
N SER A 462 -36.14 -8.71 5.99
CA SER A 462 -35.24 -9.87 5.96
C SER A 462 -34.13 -9.70 4.94
N ASN A 463 -33.02 -10.44 5.12
CA ASN A 463 -31.94 -10.50 4.15
C ASN A 463 -32.42 -10.99 2.77
N ARG A 464 -33.44 -11.85 2.72
CA ARG A 464 -34.02 -12.36 1.47
C ARG A 464 -34.60 -11.25 0.60
N GLN A 465 -35.19 -10.21 1.19
CA GLN A 465 -35.65 -9.05 0.42
C GLN A 465 -34.49 -8.21 -0.13
N VAL A 466 -33.32 -8.27 0.51
CA VAL A 466 -32.11 -7.57 0.06
C VAL A 466 -31.47 -8.32 -1.11
N VAL A 467 -31.20 -9.61 -0.94
CA VAL A 467 -30.45 -10.43 -1.91
C VAL A 467 -31.31 -11.08 -2.99
N GLY A 468 -32.64 -11.05 -2.84
CA GLY A 468 -33.56 -11.79 -3.71
C GLY A 468 -33.47 -13.30 -3.50
N GLY A 469 -33.92 -14.08 -4.49
CA GLY A 469 -33.78 -15.55 -4.50
C GLY A 469 -35.02 -16.25 -5.00
N TRP A 470 -35.34 -17.40 -4.43
CA TRP A 470 -36.50 -18.21 -4.81
C TRP A 470 -37.41 -18.40 -3.60
N SER A 471 -38.72 -18.17 -3.74
CA SER A 471 -39.74 -18.37 -2.71
C SER A 471 -40.82 -19.33 -3.13
N ARG A 472 -41.23 -20.21 -2.22
CA ARG A 472 -42.34 -21.12 -2.44
C ARG A 472 -43.65 -20.39 -2.12
N GLY A 473 -44.53 -20.29 -3.09
CA GLY A 473 -45.86 -19.74 -2.96
C GLY A 473 -46.78 -20.63 -2.10
N PRO A 474 -47.96 -20.13 -1.70
CA PRO A 474 -48.96 -20.88 -0.93
C PRO A 474 -49.44 -22.15 -1.64
N ASP A 475 -49.32 -22.18 -2.96
CA ASP A 475 -49.62 -23.27 -3.89
C ASP A 475 -48.46 -24.27 -4.08
N GLY A 476 -47.33 -24.04 -3.42
CA GLY A 476 -46.14 -24.87 -3.54
C GLY A 476 -45.24 -24.52 -4.74
N GLN A 477 -45.58 -23.52 -5.56
CA GLN A 477 -44.82 -23.12 -6.74
C GLN A 477 -43.63 -22.22 -6.37
N THR A 478 -42.46 -22.44 -6.97
CA THR A 478 -41.27 -21.63 -6.69
C THR A 478 -41.27 -20.37 -7.57
N VAL A 479 -41.48 -19.20 -6.97
CA VAL A 479 -41.45 -17.87 -7.59
C VAL A 479 -40.10 -17.19 -7.32
N ARG A 480 -39.53 -16.52 -8.33
CA ARG A 480 -38.30 -15.74 -8.16
C ARG A 480 -38.60 -14.42 -7.44
N VAL A 481 -37.90 -14.16 -6.34
CA VAL A 481 -37.92 -12.88 -5.62
C VAL A 481 -36.81 -12.00 -6.20
N PRO A 482 -37.12 -10.83 -6.78
CA PRO A 482 -36.10 -9.92 -7.28
C PRO A 482 -35.24 -9.38 -6.13
N GLN A 483 -34.01 -8.99 -6.45
CA GLN A 483 -33.16 -8.23 -5.53
C GLN A 483 -33.82 -6.90 -5.15
N LEU A 484 -33.38 -6.29 -4.05
CA LEU A 484 -33.95 -5.03 -3.57
C LEU A 484 -33.91 -3.94 -4.65
N GLN A 485 -35.09 -3.50 -5.07
CA GLN A 485 -35.28 -2.39 -6.00
C GLN A 485 -35.70 -1.11 -5.25
N CYS A 486 -34.74 -0.49 -4.55
CA CYS A 486 -34.98 0.69 -3.72
C CYS A 486 -34.91 2.02 -4.49
N PHE A 487 -34.68 1.99 -5.81
CA PHE A 487 -34.65 3.17 -6.67
C PHE A 487 -35.87 3.20 -7.59
N ALA A 488 -36.24 4.40 -8.02
CA ALA A 488 -37.34 4.63 -8.92
C ALA A 488 -37.04 5.79 -9.88
N ILE A 489 -37.42 5.64 -11.14
CA ILE A 489 -37.41 6.74 -12.11
C ILE A 489 -38.80 7.40 -12.10
N ASP A 490 -38.80 8.73 -11.97
CA ASP A 490 -40.02 9.50 -12.11
C ASP A 490 -40.69 9.23 -13.47
N ALA A 491 -41.98 8.94 -13.46
CA ALA A 491 -42.79 8.69 -14.64
C ALA A 491 -43.72 9.89 -14.95
N GLY A 492 -43.69 10.95 -14.14
CA GLY A 492 -44.66 12.05 -14.22
C GLY A 492 -46.05 11.62 -13.72
N GLN A 493 -47.09 12.25 -14.25
CA GLN A 493 -48.49 12.01 -13.82
C GLN A 493 -49.14 10.76 -14.43
N HIS A 494 -48.45 10.06 -15.34
CA HIS A 494 -48.97 8.86 -15.99
C HIS A 494 -47.96 7.71 -15.89
N HIS A 495 -48.44 6.59 -15.32
CA HIS A 495 -47.78 5.28 -15.17
C HIS A 495 -46.97 5.03 -13.89
N THR A 496 -46.90 3.74 -13.56
CA THR A 496 -46.13 3.14 -12.48
C THR A 496 -44.64 3.49 -12.60
N HIS A 497 -44.05 4.04 -11.54
CA HIS A 497 -42.62 4.35 -11.51
C HIS A 497 -41.77 3.10 -11.79
N ARG A 498 -40.82 3.20 -12.74
CA ARG A 498 -39.89 2.09 -13.06
C ARG A 498 -38.94 1.89 -11.88
N ARG A 499 -38.95 0.70 -11.28
CA ARG A 499 -38.12 0.32 -10.14
C ARG A 499 -36.76 -0.20 -10.60
N LEU A 500 -35.70 0.17 -9.89
CA LEU A 500 -34.32 -0.21 -10.19
C LEU A 500 -33.60 -0.69 -8.93
N GLY A 501 -32.62 -1.59 -9.11
CA GLY A 501 -31.67 -1.97 -8.08
C GLY A 501 -30.41 -1.11 -8.11
N VAL A 502 -29.52 -1.32 -7.14
CA VAL A 502 -28.22 -0.60 -7.08
C VAL A 502 -27.33 -0.90 -8.28
N ARG A 503 -27.47 -2.11 -8.86
CA ARG A 503 -26.69 -2.56 -10.01
C ARG A 503 -26.96 -1.71 -11.25
N GLU A 504 -28.23 -1.43 -11.55
CA GLU A 504 -28.62 -0.60 -12.69
C GLU A 504 -28.14 0.84 -12.53
N VAL A 505 -28.19 1.37 -11.29
CA VAL A 505 -27.76 2.73 -10.99
C VAL A 505 -26.24 2.89 -11.09
N VAL A 506 -25.48 1.92 -10.59
CA VAL A 506 -24.01 1.92 -10.70
C VAL A 506 -23.58 1.72 -12.15
N HIS A 507 -24.22 0.80 -12.88
CA HIS A 507 -23.93 0.60 -14.30
C HIS A 507 -24.26 1.84 -15.13
N ARG A 508 -25.35 2.57 -14.83
CA ARG A 508 -25.63 3.87 -15.45
C ARG A 508 -24.47 4.85 -15.28
N ALA A 509 -23.86 4.90 -14.10
CA ALA A 509 -22.71 5.78 -13.86
C ALA A 509 -21.50 5.37 -14.71
N GLY A 510 -21.25 4.06 -14.86
CA GLY A 510 -20.24 3.54 -15.80
C GLY A 510 -20.57 3.86 -17.27
N LEU A 511 -21.84 3.77 -17.68
CA LEU A 511 -22.28 4.10 -19.04
C LEU A 511 -22.12 5.60 -19.38
N ASP A 512 -22.12 6.48 -18.38
CA ASP A 512 -21.80 7.88 -18.61
C ASP A 512 -20.32 8.08 -18.92
N GLU A 513 -19.42 7.36 -18.24
CA GLU A 513 -17.99 7.35 -18.57
C GLU A 513 -17.74 6.74 -19.97
N VAL A 514 -18.46 5.67 -20.30
CA VAL A 514 -18.46 5.06 -21.65
C VAL A 514 -18.81 6.09 -22.71
N ARG A 515 -19.89 6.85 -22.52
CA ARG A 515 -20.33 7.88 -23.48
C ARG A 515 -19.35 9.05 -23.54
N GLN A 516 -18.82 9.47 -22.39
CA GLN A 516 -17.91 10.60 -22.28
C GLN A 516 -16.55 10.33 -22.94
N HIS A 517 -16.07 9.09 -22.86
CA HIS A 517 -14.72 8.72 -23.32
C HIS A 517 -14.69 7.80 -24.55
N GLY A 518 -15.85 7.39 -25.07
CA GLY A 518 -15.97 6.52 -26.23
C GLY A 518 -15.43 5.12 -25.96
N LEU A 519 -15.77 4.53 -24.80
CA LEU A 519 -15.29 3.22 -24.39
C LEU A 519 -16.15 2.09 -24.98
N GLU A 520 -15.56 0.91 -25.15
CA GLU A 520 -16.27 -0.31 -25.54
C GLU A 520 -15.89 -1.46 -24.59
N GLY A 521 -16.82 -2.39 -24.32
CA GLY A 521 -16.53 -3.56 -23.46
C GLY A 521 -16.70 -3.36 -21.95
N VAL A 522 -17.35 -2.28 -21.52
CA VAL A 522 -17.81 -2.14 -20.12
C VAL A 522 -19.05 -2.99 -19.91
N VAL A 523 -18.99 -3.90 -18.94
CA VAL A 523 -20.06 -4.87 -18.65
C VAL A 523 -20.80 -4.50 -17.36
N LYS A 524 -22.09 -4.86 -17.29
CA LYS A 524 -22.92 -4.68 -16.08
C LYS A 524 -22.39 -5.47 -14.87
N GLY A 525 -21.60 -6.54 -15.12
CA GLY A 525 -20.85 -7.29 -14.10
C GLY A 525 -21.63 -8.33 -13.30
N PHE A 526 -22.95 -8.48 -13.53
CA PHE A 526 -23.82 -9.17 -12.57
C PHE A 526 -24.83 -10.19 -13.13
N ASN A 527 -24.80 -10.41 -14.44
CA ASN A 527 -25.45 -11.45 -15.26
C ASN A 527 -25.61 -10.84 -16.67
N ASN A 528 -25.08 -11.50 -17.70
CA ASN A 528 -24.98 -10.94 -19.06
C ASN A 528 -26.28 -11.05 -19.87
N GLU A 529 -27.38 -11.49 -19.25
CA GLU A 529 -28.63 -11.83 -19.95
C GLU A 529 -29.59 -10.64 -20.11
N GLU A 530 -29.39 -9.57 -19.33
CA GLU A 530 -30.23 -8.37 -19.37
C GLU A 530 -29.45 -7.23 -20.03
N GLY A 531 -30.00 -6.66 -21.12
CA GLY A 531 -29.38 -5.56 -21.86
C GLY A 531 -29.25 -4.26 -21.04
N ASN A 532 -28.79 -3.19 -21.70
CA ASN A 532 -28.53 -1.91 -21.04
C ASN A 532 -29.78 -1.03 -20.84
N ASP A 533 -30.95 -1.46 -21.29
CA ASP A 533 -32.17 -0.64 -21.36
C ASP A 533 -32.66 -0.19 -19.98
N ASP A 534 -32.51 -1.05 -18.97
CA ASP A 534 -32.86 -0.74 -17.58
C ASP A 534 -31.94 0.31 -16.94
N CYS A 535 -30.77 0.51 -17.55
CA CYS A 535 -29.75 1.45 -17.06
C CYS A 535 -29.83 2.80 -17.78
N GLN A 536 -30.76 3.01 -18.71
CA GLN A 536 -30.91 4.29 -19.42
C GLN A 536 -31.90 5.21 -18.70
N PHE A 537 -31.40 6.25 -18.03
CA PHE A 537 -32.22 7.29 -17.40
C PHE A 537 -31.45 8.59 -17.17
N GLN A 538 -32.18 9.67 -16.84
CA GLN A 538 -31.61 10.96 -16.45
C GLN A 538 -31.46 11.03 -14.93
N TRP A 539 -30.29 11.44 -14.44
CA TRP A 539 -29.97 11.52 -13.00
C TRP A 539 -30.95 12.40 -12.21
N GLY A 540 -31.41 13.52 -12.78
CA GLY A 540 -32.40 14.40 -12.13
C GLY A 540 -33.77 13.75 -11.89
N ARG A 541 -34.08 12.64 -12.57
CA ARG A 541 -35.34 11.87 -12.40
C ARG A 541 -35.15 10.63 -11.52
N LEU A 542 -33.95 10.38 -11.02
CA LEU A 542 -33.68 9.27 -10.11
C LEU A 542 -34.13 9.64 -8.69
N GLY A 543 -34.95 8.77 -8.12
CA GLY A 543 -35.51 8.94 -6.79
C GLY A 543 -35.82 7.62 -6.13
N TYR A 544 -36.73 7.65 -5.18
CA TYR A 544 -37.37 6.48 -4.59
C TYR A 544 -38.87 6.74 -4.41
N VAL A 545 -39.64 5.69 -4.16
CA VAL A 545 -41.06 5.83 -3.82
C VAL A 545 -41.20 5.59 -2.32
N ASP A 546 -41.81 6.54 -1.62
CA ASP A 546 -42.02 6.47 -0.18
C ASP A 546 -43.18 5.52 0.21
N GLN A 547 -43.51 5.50 1.51
CA GLN A 547 -44.59 4.65 2.04
C GLN A 547 -45.99 5.07 1.56
N THR A 548 -46.15 6.31 1.09
CA THR A 548 -47.41 6.86 0.57
C THR A 548 -47.57 6.63 -0.93
N GLY A 549 -46.56 6.02 -1.58
CA GLY A 549 -46.55 5.82 -3.02
C GLY A 549 -46.07 7.05 -3.80
N GLN A 550 -45.59 8.10 -3.13
CA GLN A 550 -45.10 9.31 -3.77
C GLN A 550 -43.62 9.18 -4.13
N TRP A 551 -43.27 9.74 -5.28
CA TRP A 551 -41.87 9.82 -5.72
C TRP A 551 -41.13 10.95 -5.00
N VAL A 552 -39.93 10.63 -4.52
CA VAL A 552 -39.02 11.55 -3.84
C VAL A 552 -37.68 11.54 -4.55
N SER A 553 -37.20 12.72 -4.95
CA SER A 553 -35.88 12.87 -5.58
C SER A 553 -34.75 12.48 -4.63
N LEU A 554 -33.73 11.82 -5.16
CA LEU A 554 -32.48 11.54 -4.42
C LEU A 554 -31.43 12.64 -4.57
N GLY A 555 -31.63 13.61 -5.47
CA GLY A 555 -30.68 14.70 -5.68
C GLY A 555 -29.29 14.27 -6.15
N ILE A 556 -29.16 13.06 -6.72
CA ILE A 556 -27.89 12.54 -7.22
C ILE A 556 -27.57 13.22 -8.55
N SER A 557 -26.48 13.99 -8.61
CA SER A 557 -26.03 14.73 -9.81
C SER A 557 -24.71 14.23 -10.37
#